data_AF-A0A914FJ52-F1
#
_entry.id   AF-A0A914FJ52-F1
#
_cell.length_a   1.000
_cell.length_b   1.000
_cell.length_c   1.000
_cell.angle_alpha   90.00
_cell.angle_beta   90.00
_cell.angle_gamma   90.00
#
_symmetry.space_group_name_H-M   'P 1'
#
loop_
_entity.id
_entity.type
_entity.pdbx_description
1 polymer ?
#
loop_
_entity_poly.entity_id
_entity_poly.type
_entity_poly.pdbx_seq_one_letter_code
_entity_poly.pdbx_strand_id
1 'polypeptide(L)'
;MIKFILLLLALSLIYVNSESSESNNDDEPTCQDILEAAGASAEFGFNVGHAIHSISLRTLQKFKPGITEDNRVPTINMNLTADEALLPYAPNRTTPDSIYFHTEGMKILDEVLTHMNDNSYDVKNFSPLEKIAHAFHMEEMWAAALHAYRKLKRHPPSEEICKCTMDIENNGVLKQLRYAALLIREPQLVYGSTLNRAKRGYRVVVGYSKRFKKREIFEQKENKFDADQLVLNETVASPRLINVEGWKKWKDVGVGKLHNHKDAALFLYCALHPPHN
;
A
#
# COMPACT_ATOMS: atom_id res chain seq x y z
N MET A 1 43.40 72.58 9.17
CA MET A 1 42.04 72.04 8.94
C MET A 1 42.08 70.57 9.29
N ILE A 2 41.44 70.24 10.42
CA ILE A 2 40.92 68.94 10.91
C ILE A 2 41.47 67.69 10.20
N LYS A 3 42.04 66.69 10.86
CA LYS A 3 42.50 66.47 12.25
C LYS A 3 43.06 65.04 12.18
N PHE A 4 44.28 64.87 12.70
CA PHE A 4 44.64 63.85 13.69
C PHE A 4 44.44 62.36 13.35
N ILE A 5 45.27 61.42 13.81
CA ILE A 5 46.62 61.37 14.38
C ILE A 5 46.83 59.89 14.74
N LEU A 6 48.09 59.46 14.65
CA LEU A 6 48.76 58.47 15.49
C LEU A 6 48.56 56.95 15.28
N LEU A 7 49.78 56.39 15.30
CA LEU A 7 50.25 55.15 15.93
C LEU A 7 49.88 53.85 15.21
N LEU A 8 50.82 53.23 14.47
CA LEU A 8 52.02 52.49 14.93
C LEU A 8 51.70 51.18 15.67
N LEU A 9 52.47 50.16 15.25
CA LEU A 9 52.76 48.88 15.89
C LEU A 9 51.66 47.82 15.66
N ALA A 10 51.90 46.90 14.73
CA ALA A 10 52.70 45.68 14.89
C ALA A 10 51.94 44.58 15.66
N LEU A 11 52.08 43.37 15.10
CA LEU A 11 51.74 42.06 15.66
C LEU A 11 50.34 41.50 15.38
N SER A 12 50.39 40.28 14.83
CA SER A 12 49.42 39.19 14.99
C SER A 12 47.98 39.44 14.52
N LEU A 13 47.73 39.16 13.24
CA LEU A 13 46.50 38.44 12.89
C LEU A 13 46.86 36.97 12.73
N ILE A 14 46.90 36.29 13.88
CA ILE A 14 46.65 34.85 13.94
C ILE A 14 45.26 34.68 13.32
N TYR A 15 45.21 33.96 12.20
CA TYR A 15 43.98 33.45 11.62
C TYR A 15 43.40 32.46 12.64
N VAL A 16 42.58 32.95 13.57
CA VAL A 16 41.71 32.09 14.36
C VAL A 16 40.62 31.67 13.39
N ASN A 17 40.79 30.48 12.80
CA ASN A 17 39.65 29.72 12.31
C ASN A 17 38.73 29.52 13.50
N SER A 18 37.70 30.35 13.64
CA SER A 18 36.51 29.90 14.34
C SER A 18 35.86 28.88 13.42
N GLU A 19 36.22 27.61 13.58
CA GLU A 19 35.26 26.55 13.35
C GLU A 19 34.09 26.86 14.27
N SER A 20 33.10 27.57 13.74
CA SER A 20 31.74 27.45 14.22
C SER A 20 31.40 25.97 14.02
N SER A 21 31.58 25.19 15.08
CA SER A 21 30.86 23.93 15.22
C SER A 21 29.39 24.31 15.19
N GLU A 22 28.81 24.28 13.98
CA GLU A 22 27.39 24.07 13.81
C GLU A 22 27.09 22.77 14.56
N SER A 23 26.62 22.92 15.80
CA SER A 23 25.92 21.85 16.48
C SER A 23 24.68 21.60 15.64
N ASN A 24 24.77 20.63 14.72
CA ASN A 24 23.63 20.00 14.09
C ASN A 24 22.86 19.29 15.22
N ASN A 25 22.02 20.05 15.91
CA ASN A 25 20.98 19.52 16.77
C ASN A 25 19.75 19.23 15.91
N ASP A 26 19.14 18.08 16.25
CA ASP A 26 17.77 17.67 15.96
C ASP A 26 17.58 16.84 14.68
N ASP A 27 17.94 15.55 14.76
CA ASP A 27 17.32 14.50 13.95
C ASP A 27 15.82 14.46 14.30
N GLU A 28 14.99 15.22 13.58
CA GLU A 28 13.53 15.08 13.69
C GLU A 28 13.14 13.62 13.42
N PRO A 29 12.28 13.01 14.26
CA PRO A 29 11.89 11.62 14.08
C PRO A 29 11.20 11.44 12.73
N THR A 30 11.62 10.43 11.96
CA THR A 30 10.97 10.10 10.70
C THR A 30 9.58 9.54 10.96
N CYS A 31 8.73 9.54 9.92
CA CYS A 31 7.42 8.89 10.04
C CYS A 31 7.51 7.39 10.34
N GLN A 32 8.60 6.74 9.95
CA GLN A 32 8.86 5.37 10.35
C GLN A 32 9.04 5.27 11.86
N ASP A 33 9.88 6.13 12.45
CA ASP A 33 10.12 6.18 13.90
C ASP A 33 8.84 6.45 14.69
N ILE A 34 8.02 7.41 14.21
CA ILE A 34 6.73 7.76 14.83
C ILE A 34 5.76 6.58 14.81
N LEU A 35 5.66 5.87 13.68
CA LEU A 35 4.77 4.71 13.54
C LEU A 35 5.25 3.53 14.40
N GLU A 36 6.57 3.26 14.42
CA GLU A 36 7.16 2.22 15.26
C GLU A 36 6.95 2.50 16.75
N ALA A 37 7.15 3.74 17.19
CA ALA A 37 6.88 4.17 18.56
C ALA A 37 5.38 4.04 18.93
N ALA A 38 4.48 4.20 17.96
CA ALA A 38 3.05 3.96 18.11
C ALA A 38 2.66 2.47 18.10
N GLY A 39 3.63 1.57 17.91
CA GLY A 39 3.42 0.13 17.89
C GLY A 39 2.95 -0.42 16.54
N ALA A 40 3.12 0.33 15.45
CA ALA A 40 3.00 -0.21 14.09
C ALA A 40 4.08 -1.27 13.86
N SER A 41 3.78 -2.29 13.06
CA SER A 41 4.79 -3.30 12.76
C SER A 41 5.81 -2.83 11.72
N ALA A 42 6.97 -3.49 11.68
CA ALA A 42 7.95 -3.30 10.60
C ALA A 42 7.38 -3.62 9.20
N GLU A 43 6.28 -4.38 9.13
CA GLU A 43 5.58 -4.76 7.90
C GLU A 43 4.38 -3.86 7.61
N PHE A 44 4.29 -2.68 8.24
CA PHE A 44 3.13 -1.77 8.16
C PHE A 44 2.61 -1.59 6.74
N GLY A 45 3.48 -1.19 5.80
CA GLY A 45 3.09 -0.99 4.41
C GLY A 45 2.52 -2.23 3.74
N PHE A 46 3.04 -3.43 4.06
CA PHE A 46 2.54 -4.70 3.52
C PHE A 46 1.17 -5.04 4.12
N ASN A 47 1.03 -4.95 5.44
CA ASN A 47 -0.21 -5.27 6.14
C ASN A 47 -1.36 -4.35 5.70
N VAL A 48 -1.09 -3.05 5.58
CA VAL A 48 -2.05 -2.06 5.11
C VAL A 48 -2.35 -2.24 3.62
N GLY A 49 -1.31 -2.38 2.79
CA GLY A 49 -1.46 -2.58 1.34
C GLY A 49 -2.34 -3.79 1.03
N HIS A 50 -2.09 -4.92 1.69
CA HIS A 50 -2.93 -6.12 1.60
C HIS A 50 -4.35 -5.83 2.08
N ALA A 51 -4.53 -5.22 3.26
CA ALA A 51 -5.87 -4.95 3.78
C ALA A 51 -6.73 -4.06 2.87
N ILE A 52 -6.13 -3.12 2.11
CA ILE A 52 -6.88 -2.16 1.30
C ILE A 52 -6.86 -2.44 -0.20
N HIS A 53 -6.14 -3.47 -0.68
CA HIS A 53 -5.98 -3.74 -2.12
C HIS A 53 -7.31 -4.01 -2.82
N SER A 54 -8.28 -4.56 -2.11
CA SER A 54 -9.61 -4.87 -2.61
C SER A 54 -10.71 -4.27 -1.73
N ILE A 55 -10.44 -3.20 -0.98
CA ILE A 55 -11.46 -2.59 -0.12
C ILE A 55 -12.51 -1.80 -0.93
N SER A 56 -13.76 -1.82 -0.46
CA SER A 56 -14.88 -1.13 -1.08
C SER A 56 -15.50 -0.10 -0.14
N LEU A 57 -16.29 0.83 -0.68
CA LEU A 57 -17.09 1.75 0.14
C LEU A 57 -18.00 1.02 1.13
N ARG A 58 -18.62 -0.09 0.71
CA ARG A 58 -19.48 -0.91 1.58
C ARG A 58 -18.70 -1.41 2.79
N THR A 59 -17.47 -1.88 2.57
CA THR A 59 -16.58 -2.29 3.66
C THR A 59 -16.24 -1.12 4.57
N LEU A 60 -15.88 0.04 4.03
CA LEU A 60 -15.57 1.24 4.83
C LEU A 60 -16.73 1.67 5.73
N GLN A 61 -17.97 1.53 5.26
CA GLN A 61 -19.16 1.84 6.06
C GLN A 61 -19.31 0.96 7.31
N LYS A 62 -18.71 -0.25 7.33
CA LYS A 62 -18.61 -1.08 8.55
C LYS A 62 -17.73 -0.44 9.62
N PHE A 63 -16.70 0.30 9.22
CA PHE A 63 -15.78 1.02 10.11
C PHE A 63 -16.32 2.39 10.52
N LYS A 64 -16.84 3.15 9.55
CA LYS A 64 -17.43 4.47 9.78
C LYS A 64 -18.72 4.61 8.95
N PRO A 65 -19.88 4.40 9.58
CA PRO A 65 -21.17 4.62 8.93
C PRO A 65 -21.28 6.05 8.37
N GLY A 66 -21.89 6.20 7.19
CA GLY A 66 -22.08 7.48 6.53
C GLY A 66 -20.92 7.97 5.67
N ILE A 67 -19.81 7.21 5.58
CA ILE A 67 -18.76 7.49 4.58
C ILE A 67 -19.31 7.29 3.16
N THR A 68 -18.88 8.18 2.26
CA THR A 68 -19.26 8.25 0.84
C THR A 68 -18.06 7.91 -0.06
N GLU A 69 -18.25 7.97 -1.38
CA GLU A 69 -17.14 7.80 -2.35
C GLU A 69 -16.07 8.89 -2.25
N ASP A 70 -16.36 10.00 -1.58
CA ASP A 70 -15.35 10.98 -1.15
C ASP A 70 -14.60 10.48 0.09
N ASN A 71 -13.92 9.34 -0.08
CA ASN A 71 -13.03 8.76 0.91
C ASN A 71 -11.60 8.75 0.37
N ARG A 72 -10.62 8.76 1.27
CA ARG A 72 -9.19 8.86 0.92
C ARG A 72 -8.47 7.52 1.09
N VAL A 73 -9.18 6.42 0.94
CA VAL A 73 -8.62 5.07 1.08
C VAL A 73 -8.28 4.54 -0.31
N PRO A 74 -7.00 4.52 -0.71
CA PRO A 74 -6.62 4.01 -2.02
C PRO A 74 -6.87 2.50 -2.11
N THR A 75 -7.17 2.03 -3.31
CA THR A 75 -7.40 0.61 -3.58
C THR A 75 -7.02 0.25 -5.01
N ILE A 76 -6.97 -1.04 -5.34
CA ILE A 76 -6.74 -1.47 -6.73
C ILE A 76 -8.05 -1.35 -7.51
N ASN A 77 -7.94 -0.86 -8.73
CA ASN A 77 -9.06 -0.86 -9.66
C ASN A 77 -9.36 -2.30 -10.10
N MET A 78 -10.49 -2.84 -9.66
CA MET A 78 -10.94 -4.20 -9.98
C MET A 78 -11.30 -4.41 -11.45
N ASN A 79 -11.52 -3.34 -12.21
CA ASN A 79 -11.48 -3.43 -13.67
C ASN A 79 -10.02 -3.52 -14.10
N LEU A 80 -9.54 -4.75 -14.32
CA LEU A 80 -8.14 -5.02 -14.62
C LEU A 80 -7.72 -4.58 -16.03
N THR A 81 -8.69 -4.17 -16.86
CA THR A 81 -8.44 -3.60 -18.20
C THR A 81 -8.36 -2.07 -18.22
N ALA A 82 -8.75 -1.40 -17.14
CA ALA A 82 -8.66 0.06 -17.06
C ALA A 82 -7.21 0.54 -17.09
N ASP A 83 -6.97 1.73 -17.64
CA ASP A 83 -5.63 2.35 -17.66
C ASP A 83 -5.12 2.67 -16.25
N GLU A 84 -6.04 3.05 -15.35
CA GLU A 84 -5.73 3.35 -13.96
C GLU A 84 -5.76 2.06 -13.12
N ALA A 85 -4.58 1.63 -12.67
CA ALA A 85 -4.45 0.42 -11.86
C ALA A 85 -4.83 0.61 -10.38
N LEU A 86 -4.68 1.83 -9.86
CA LEU A 86 -4.98 2.20 -8.47
C LEU A 86 -5.96 3.35 -8.45
N LEU A 87 -7.03 3.22 -7.69
CA LEU A 87 -7.96 4.31 -7.42
C LEU A 87 -7.50 5.06 -6.16
N PRO A 88 -7.62 6.40 -6.12
CA PRO A 88 -7.28 7.18 -4.91
C PRO A 88 -8.34 7.07 -3.80
N TYR A 89 -9.44 6.37 -4.07
CA TYR A 89 -10.58 6.15 -3.16
C TYR A 89 -11.11 4.72 -3.31
N ALA A 90 -11.81 4.23 -2.28
CA ALA A 90 -12.51 2.96 -2.34
C ALA A 90 -13.88 3.18 -3.01
N PRO A 91 -14.15 2.57 -4.17
CA PRO A 91 -15.38 2.79 -4.91
C PRO A 91 -16.56 2.05 -4.28
N ASN A 92 -17.79 2.49 -4.58
CA ASN A 92 -18.97 1.69 -4.35
C ASN A 92 -19.04 0.53 -5.37
N ARG A 93 -19.04 -0.71 -4.88
CA ARG A 93 -19.09 -1.92 -5.73
C ARG A 93 -20.46 -2.55 -5.82
N THR A 94 -21.49 -1.86 -5.37
CA THR A 94 -22.84 -2.43 -5.41
C THR A 94 -23.25 -2.56 -6.87
N THR A 95 -23.29 -3.79 -7.39
CA THR A 95 -23.99 -4.09 -8.64
C THR A 95 -25.44 -3.60 -8.46
N PRO A 96 -26.02 -2.88 -9.42
CA PRO A 96 -27.42 -2.44 -9.35
C PRO A 96 -28.39 -3.59 -9.01
N ASP A 97 -28.01 -4.81 -9.36
CA ASP A 97 -28.78 -6.04 -9.13
C ASP A 97 -28.57 -6.67 -7.74
N SER A 98 -27.65 -6.18 -6.90
CA SER A 98 -27.40 -6.72 -5.54
C SER A 98 -28.51 -6.39 -4.53
N ILE A 99 -29.56 -5.68 -4.95
CA ILE A 99 -30.69 -5.29 -4.10
C ILE A 99 -31.46 -6.50 -3.53
N TYR A 100 -31.30 -7.69 -4.12
CA TYR A 100 -31.96 -8.91 -3.69
C TYR A 100 -31.35 -9.55 -2.44
N PHE A 101 -30.11 -9.20 -2.10
CA PHE A 101 -29.37 -9.87 -1.03
C PHE A 101 -29.07 -8.93 0.14
N HIS A 102 -29.37 -9.37 1.36
CA HIS A 102 -29.14 -8.59 2.57
C HIS A 102 -27.83 -8.97 3.28
N THR A 103 -27.47 -10.26 3.28
CA THR A 103 -26.27 -10.77 3.95
C THR A 103 -25.02 -10.52 3.12
N GLU A 104 -23.90 -10.20 3.76
CA GLU A 104 -22.64 -9.90 3.04
C GLU A 104 -22.17 -11.09 2.20
N GLY A 105 -22.25 -12.32 2.73
CA GLY A 105 -21.84 -13.50 1.97
C GLY A 105 -22.62 -13.70 0.67
N MET A 106 -23.93 -13.40 0.67
CA MET A 106 -24.72 -13.49 -0.57
C MET A 106 -24.41 -12.35 -1.53
N LYS A 107 -24.11 -11.14 -1.03
CA LYS A 107 -23.69 -10.02 -1.88
C LYS A 107 -22.33 -10.28 -2.54
N ILE A 108 -21.38 -10.87 -1.81
CA ILE A 108 -20.08 -11.30 -2.35
C ILE A 108 -20.29 -12.37 -3.43
N LEU A 109 -21.11 -13.37 -3.14
CA LEU A 109 -21.42 -14.41 -4.11
C LEU A 109 -22.04 -13.83 -5.38
N ASP A 110 -23.01 -12.94 -5.25
CA ASP A 110 -23.67 -12.24 -6.35
C ASP A 110 -22.69 -11.41 -7.18
N GLU A 111 -21.82 -10.63 -6.53
CA GLU A 111 -20.79 -9.81 -7.17
C GLU A 111 -19.81 -10.67 -7.99
N VAL A 112 -19.33 -11.79 -7.44
CA VAL A 112 -18.44 -12.70 -8.16
C VAL A 112 -19.16 -13.42 -9.29
N LEU A 113 -20.40 -13.89 -9.07
CA LEU A 113 -21.14 -14.64 -10.09
C LEU A 113 -21.59 -13.76 -11.26
N THR A 114 -21.89 -12.48 -11.01
CA THR A 114 -22.15 -11.48 -12.07
C THR A 114 -20.94 -11.33 -13.01
N HIS A 115 -19.73 -11.53 -12.50
CA HIS A 115 -18.47 -11.44 -13.24
C HIS A 115 -17.80 -12.81 -13.48
N MET A 116 -18.54 -13.92 -13.38
CA MET A 116 -17.93 -15.26 -13.38
C MET A 116 -17.17 -15.61 -14.66
N ASN A 117 -17.54 -14.99 -15.78
CA ASN A 117 -16.91 -15.18 -17.09
C ASN A 117 -15.90 -14.06 -17.44
N ASP A 118 -15.74 -13.07 -16.56
CA ASP A 118 -14.77 -11.98 -16.77
C ASP A 118 -13.42 -12.35 -16.13
N ASN A 119 -12.46 -12.69 -16.97
CA ASN A 119 -11.10 -13.00 -16.54
C ASN A 119 -10.30 -11.77 -16.07
N SER A 120 -10.83 -10.56 -16.30
CA SER A 120 -10.22 -9.28 -15.96
C SER A 120 -10.95 -8.58 -14.80
N TYR A 121 -11.66 -9.35 -13.98
CA TYR A 121 -12.33 -8.90 -12.77
C TYR A 121 -11.70 -9.49 -11.50
N ASP A 122 -11.58 -8.68 -10.44
CA ASP A 122 -10.98 -9.02 -9.14
C ASP A 122 -9.51 -9.45 -9.28
N VAL A 123 -9.22 -10.75 -9.33
CA VAL A 123 -7.87 -11.29 -9.57
C VAL A 123 -7.82 -12.01 -10.91
N LYS A 124 -6.90 -11.61 -11.79
CA LYS A 124 -6.79 -12.18 -13.14
C LYS A 124 -6.48 -13.67 -13.08
N ASN A 125 -7.13 -14.44 -13.95
CA ASN A 125 -7.00 -15.89 -14.06
C ASN A 125 -7.54 -16.69 -12.86
N PHE A 126 -8.04 -16.05 -11.79
CA PHE A 126 -8.76 -16.79 -10.75
C PHE A 126 -10.08 -17.32 -11.31
N SER A 127 -10.38 -18.57 -10.99
CA SER A 127 -11.70 -19.16 -11.17
C SER A 127 -12.73 -18.50 -10.24
N PRO A 128 -14.04 -18.64 -10.51
CA PRO A 128 -15.08 -18.10 -9.62
C PRO A 128 -14.93 -18.57 -8.17
N LEU A 129 -14.57 -19.83 -7.93
CA LEU A 129 -14.37 -20.35 -6.57
C LEU A 129 -13.19 -19.69 -5.86
N GLU A 130 -12.09 -19.42 -6.59
CA GLU A 130 -10.92 -18.72 -6.05
C GLU A 130 -11.23 -17.24 -5.74
N LYS A 131 -12.02 -16.57 -6.59
CA LYS A 131 -12.49 -15.19 -6.33
C LYS A 131 -13.41 -15.12 -5.11
N ILE A 132 -14.31 -16.09 -4.95
CA ILE A 132 -15.15 -16.21 -3.74
C ILE A 132 -14.28 -16.41 -2.49
N ALA A 133 -13.30 -17.33 -2.55
CA ALA A 133 -12.39 -17.59 -1.43
C ALA A 133 -11.54 -16.35 -1.08
N HIS A 134 -11.06 -15.63 -2.08
CA HIS A 134 -10.36 -14.35 -1.92
C HIS A 134 -11.24 -13.30 -1.24
N ALA A 135 -12.46 -13.08 -1.73
CA ALA A 135 -13.38 -12.11 -1.12
C ALA A 135 -13.71 -12.43 0.34
N PHE A 136 -13.95 -13.71 0.67
CA PHE A 136 -14.17 -14.13 2.06
C PHE A 136 -12.93 -13.98 2.95
N HIS A 137 -11.73 -14.21 2.42
CA HIS A 137 -10.50 -13.94 3.15
C HIS A 137 -10.37 -12.46 3.52
N MET A 138 -10.66 -11.57 2.58
CA MET A 138 -10.64 -10.13 2.84
C MET A 138 -11.66 -9.73 3.90
N GLU A 139 -12.87 -10.31 3.88
CA GLU A 139 -13.87 -10.09 4.93
C GLU A 139 -13.38 -10.54 6.32
N GLU A 140 -12.70 -11.69 6.43
CA GLU A 140 -12.13 -12.14 7.71
C GLU A 140 -11.05 -11.16 8.21
N MET A 141 -10.18 -10.69 7.32
CA MET A 141 -9.18 -9.67 7.64
C MET A 141 -9.83 -8.36 8.13
N TRP A 142 -10.88 -7.91 7.45
CA TRP A 142 -11.59 -6.68 7.83
C TRP A 142 -12.37 -6.83 9.13
N ALA A 143 -12.94 -8.01 9.40
CA ALA A 143 -13.59 -8.29 10.68
C ALA A 143 -12.59 -8.21 11.84
N ALA A 144 -11.39 -8.75 11.67
CA ALA A 144 -10.30 -8.64 12.65
C ALA A 144 -9.84 -7.18 12.82
N ALA A 145 -9.63 -6.46 11.71
CA ALA A 145 -9.24 -5.04 11.74
C ALA A 145 -10.31 -4.16 12.41
N LEU A 146 -11.60 -4.44 12.19
CA LEU A 146 -12.70 -3.72 12.81
C LEU A 146 -12.66 -3.83 14.35
N HIS A 147 -12.25 -4.98 14.90
CA HIS A 147 -12.07 -5.12 16.34
C HIS A 147 -10.97 -4.20 16.89
N ALA A 148 -9.81 -4.12 16.21
CA ALA A 148 -8.73 -3.20 16.59
C ALA A 148 -9.15 -1.73 16.38
N TYR A 149 -9.85 -1.42 15.29
CA TYR A 149 -10.33 -0.07 14.98
C TYR A 149 -11.27 0.47 16.07
N ARG A 150 -12.15 -0.38 16.62
CA ARG A 150 -13.03 -0.01 17.75
C ARG A 150 -12.24 0.35 19.02
N LYS A 151 -11.02 -0.17 19.20
CA LYS A 151 -10.12 0.24 20.29
C LYS A 151 -9.54 1.62 20.02
N LEU A 152 -9.10 1.88 18.79
CA LEU A 152 -8.63 3.20 18.35
C LEU A 152 -9.72 4.27 18.45
N LYS A 153 -10.99 3.96 18.18
CA LYS A 153 -12.08 4.91 18.44
C LYS A 153 -12.19 5.37 19.90
N ARG A 154 -11.82 4.51 20.85
CA ARG A 154 -11.85 4.83 22.29
C ARG A 154 -10.57 5.52 22.75
N HIS A 155 -9.45 5.24 22.09
CA HIS A 155 -8.15 5.85 22.34
C HIS A 155 -7.56 6.29 20.99
N PRO A 156 -7.99 7.45 20.47
CA PRO A 156 -7.53 7.93 19.18
C PRO A 156 -6.00 8.05 19.12
N PRO A 157 -5.35 7.64 18.02
CA PRO A 157 -3.96 8.02 17.76
C PRO A 157 -3.84 9.55 17.70
N SER A 158 -2.63 10.06 17.97
CA SER A 158 -2.34 11.48 17.81
C SER A 158 -2.43 11.91 16.35
N GLU A 159 -2.59 13.21 16.12
CA GLU A 159 -2.60 13.78 14.78
C GLU A 159 -1.29 13.50 14.02
N GLU A 160 -0.16 13.54 14.72
CA GLU A 160 1.16 13.22 14.18
C GLU A 160 1.25 11.76 13.68
N ILE A 161 0.77 10.80 14.48
CA ILE A 161 0.68 9.40 14.07
C ILE A 161 -0.20 9.29 12.81
N CYS A 162 -1.33 9.99 12.77
CA CYS A 162 -2.21 9.96 11.60
C CYS A 162 -1.61 10.62 10.36
N LYS A 163 -0.85 11.71 10.52
CA LYS A 163 -0.12 12.35 9.43
C LYS A 163 0.87 11.36 8.80
N CYS A 164 1.64 10.64 9.62
CA CYS A 164 2.58 9.63 9.15
C CYS A 164 1.91 8.37 8.59
N THR A 165 0.79 7.97 9.17
CA THR A 165 -0.05 6.88 8.66
C THR A 165 -0.58 7.18 7.25
N MET A 166 -0.92 8.44 6.98
CA MET A 166 -1.47 8.87 5.70
C MET A 166 -0.40 9.28 4.66
N ASP A 167 0.87 9.35 5.05
CA ASP A 167 2.00 9.56 4.13
C ASP A 167 2.37 8.27 3.39
N ILE A 168 1.45 7.81 2.53
CA ILE A 168 1.53 6.50 1.86
C ILE A 168 2.70 6.36 0.88
N GLU A 169 3.29 7.48 0.45
CA GLU A 169 4.48 7.48 -0.42
C GLU A 169 5.73 7.09 0.36
N ASN A 170 5.79 7.42 1.66
CA ASN A 170 6.99 7.22 2.49
C ASN A 170 6.85 6.10 3.54
N ASN A 171 5.64 5.60 3.84
CA ASN A 171 5.44 4.50 4.80
C ASN A 171 5.28 3.11 4.16
N GLY A 172 5.56 3.00 2.85
CA GLY A 172 5.55 1.74 2.10
C GLY A 172 4.18 1.25 1.62
N VAL A 173 3.06 1.87 2.03
CA VAL A 173 1.71 1.48 1.62
C VAL A 173 1.54 1.55 0.10
N LEU A 174 1.93 2.66 -0.53
CA LEU A 174 1.74 2.80 -1.98
C LEU A 174 2.64 1.84 -2.78
N LYS A 175 3.86 1.59 -2.29
CA LYS A 175 4.77 0.58 -2.87
C LYS A 175 4.08 -0.79 -2.90
N GLN A 176 3.43 -1.16 -1.79
CA GLN A 176 2.76 -2.45 -1.67
C GLN A 176 1.47 -2.54 -2.49
N LEU A 177 0.69 -1.45 -2.58
CA LEU A 177 -0.45 -1.40 -3.49
C LEU A 177 -0.04 -1.55 -4.96
N ARG A 178 1.05 -0.90 -5.39
CA ARG A 178 1.59 -1.06 -6.75
C ARG A 178 2.04 -2.49 -7.01
N TYR A 179 2.68 -3.13 -6.03
CA TYR A 179 3.09 -4.53 -6.13
C TYR A 179 1.87 -5.47 -6.21
N ALA A 180 0.88 -5.32 -5.34
CA ALA A 180 -0.36 -6.09 -5.37
C ALA A 180 -1.12 -5.89 -6.70
N ALA A 181 -1.18 -4.66 -7.23
CA ALA A 181 -1.78 -4.39 -8.53
C ALA A 181 -1.08 -5.15 -9.66
N LEU A 182 0.26 -5.25 -9.63
CA LEU A 182 1.00 -6.05 -10.60
C LEU A 182 0.70 -7.54 -10.47
N LEU A 183 0.68 -8.09 -9.25
CA LEU A 183 0.32 -9.49 -8.98
C LEU A 183 -1.07 -9.84 -9.50
N ILE A 184 -2.03 -8.94 -9.27
CA ILE A 184 -3.44 -9.13 -9.59
C ILE A 184 -3.70 -8.98 -11.09
N ARG A 185 -3.09 -7.98 -11.75
CA ARG A 185 -3.30 -7.67 -13.17
C ARG A 185 -2.44 -8.49 -14.11
N GLU A 186 -1.24 -8.88 -13.70
CA GLU A 186 -0.28 -9.58 -14.56
C GLU A 186 0.44 -10.72 -13.81
N PRO A 187 -0.31 -11.70 -13.25
CA PRO A 187 0.26 -12.78 -12.45
C PRO A 187 1.32 -13.59 -13.20
N GLN A 188 1.25 -13.67 -14.53
CA GLN A 188 2.25 -14.36 -15.35
C GLN A 188 3.62 -13.66 -15.39
N LEU A 189 3.69 -12.36 -15.10
CA LEU A 189 4.97 -11.64 -15.01
C LEU A 189 5.71 -11.94 -13.70
N VAL A 190 4.97 -12.37 -12.67
CA VAL A 190 5.52 -12.64 -11.34
C VAL A 190 5.70 -14.14 -11.09
N TYR A 191 4.71 -14.96 -11.47
CA TYR A 191 4.71 -16.40 -11.22
C TYR A 191 5.02 -17.27 -12.46
N GLY A 192 5.10 -16.68 -13.65
CA GLY A 192 5.35 -17.42 -14.89
C GLY A 192 6.80 -17.91 -14.97
N SER A 193 6.96 -19.21 -15.20
CA SER A 193 8.25 -19.83 -15.52
C SER A 193 8.79 -19.34 -16.86
N THR A 194 9.46 -18.19 -16.88
CA THR A 194 10.66 -17.86 -17.68
C THR A 194 11.06 -16.39 -17.50
N LEU A 195 11.69 -16.07 -16.37
CA LEU A 195 12.81 -15.12 -16.36
C LEU A 195 14.05 -15.71 -17.05
N ASN A 196 13.88 -16.55 -18.09
CA ASN A 196 14.98 -16.98 -18.96
C ASN A 196 15.47 -15.85 -19.89
N ARG A 197 14.88 -14.65 -19.78
CA ARG A 197 15.35 -13.43 -20.46
C ARG A 197 16.31 -12.59 -19.61
N ALA A 198 16.63 -13.02 -18.39
CA ALA A 198 17.63 -12.38 -17.52
C ALA A 198 19.09 -12.81 -17.82
N LYS A 199 19.32 -13.71 -18.79
CA LYS A 199 20.69 -14.07 -19.25
C LYS A 199 21.35 -13.04 -20.18
N ARG A 200 20.68 -11.92 -20.47
CA ARG A 200 21.24 -10.80 -21.27
C ARG A 200 21.10 -9.47 -20.54
N GLY A 201 21.62 -9.34 -19.33
CA GLY A 201 21.96 -8.03 -18.73
C GLY A 201 20.86 -6.96 -18.59
N TYR A 202 19.59 -7.26 -18.83
CA TYR A 202 18.50 -6.29 -18.69
C TYR A 202 17.80 -6.44 -17.33
N ARG A 203 17.95 -5.42 -16.49
CA ARG A 203 17.09 -5.19 -15.33
C ARG A 203 15.69 -4.79 -15.81
N VAL A 204 14.66 -5.48 -15.31
CA VAL A 204 13.27 -5.02 -15.49
C VAL A 204 13.03 -3.90 -14.49
N VAL A 205 13.14 -2.66 -14.96
CA VAL A 205 12.70 -1.48 -14.20
C VAL A 205 11.22 -1.25 -14.54
N VAL A 206 10.32 -1.55 -13.61
CA VAL A 206 8.90 -1.20 -13.75
C VAL A 206 8.72 0.25 -13.33
N GLY A 207 9.00 1.18 -14.25
CA GLY A 207 8.68 2.59 -14.09
C GLY A 207 7.29 2.90 -14.64
N TYR A 208 6.40 3.48 -13.83
CA TYR A 208 5.12 4.00 -14.31
C TYR A 208 5.27 5.48 -14.68
N SER A 209 5.27 5.78 -15.98
CA SER A 209 5.13 7.14 -16.51
C SER A 209 3.71 7.34 -17.03
N LYS A 210 3.09 8.48 -16.72
CA LYS A 210 1.70 8.85 -17.05
C LYS A 210 1.40 8.97 -18.56
N ARG A 211 2.29 8.60 -19.49
CA ARG A 211 2.13 8.99 -20.90
C ARG A 211 3.01 8.23 -21.91
N PHE A 212 2.68 7.00 -22.35
CA PHE A 212 3.36 6.45 -23.54
C PHE A 212 2.47 5.60 -24.46
N LYS A 213 1.90 6.27 -25.47
CA LYS A 213 1.93 5.73 -26.84
C LYS A 213 3.41 5.71 -27.27
N LYS A 214 3.89 4.54 -27.72
CA LYS A 214 5.22 4.27 -28.30
C LYS A 214 6.31 3.89 -27.27
N ARG A 215 6.89 2.70 -27.48
CA ARG A 215 8.07 2.16 -26.78
C ARG A 215 9.26 3.11 -26.96
N GLU A 216 9.66 3.79 -25.90
CA GLU A 216 11.03 4.31 -25.74
C GLU A 216 11.63 3.69 -24.47
N ILE A 217 12.84 3.16 -24.64
CA ILE A 217 13.62 2.52 -23.58
C ILE A 217 14.24 3.65 -22.75
N PHE A 218 13.72 3.88 -21.55
CA PHE A 218 14.33 4.83 -20.61
C PHE A 218 15.51 4.15 -19.89
N GLU A 219 16.73 4.51 -20.27
CA GLU A 219 17.90 4.36 -19.41
C GLU A 219 17.90 5.49 -18.38
N GLN A 220 17.31 5.25 -17.20
CA GLN A 220 17.51 6.13 -16.06
C GLN A 220 18.68 5.58 -15.23
N LYS A 221 19.80 6.31 -15.27
CA LYS A 221 20.91 6.14 -14.33
C LYS A 221 20.43 6.57 -12.93
N GLU A 222 20.66 5.68 -11.97
CA GLU A 222 20.72 5.96 -10.54
C GLU A 222 19.41 6.39 -9.85
N ASN A 223 18.49 5.43 -9.74
CA ASN A 223 17.94 5.06 -8.44
C ASN A 223 17.71 3.55 -8.47
N LYS A 224 18.43 2.80 -7.65
CA LYS A 224 18.28 1.34 -7.56
C LYS A 224 16.85 1.04 -7.10
N PHE A 225 15.95 0.80 -8.04
CA PHE A 225 14.76 0.01 -7.78
C PHE A 225 15.26 -1.36 -7.38
N ASP A 226 15.29 -1.62 -6.08
CA ASP A 226 15.73 -2.89 -5.53
C ASP A 226 14.61 -3.92 -5.73
N ALA A 227 14.43 -4.33 -6.99
CA ALA A 227 13.55 -5.43 -7.36
C ALA A 227 13.88 -6.70 -6.58
N ASP A 228 15.12 -6.83 -6.10
CA ASP A 228 15.60 -7.96 -5.31
C ASP A 228 14.95 -8.02 -3.92
N GLN A 229 14.43 -6.90 -3.38
CA GLN A 229 13.63 -6.89 -2.14
C GLN A 229 12.13 -7.15 -2.37
N LEU A 230 11.63 -7.01 -3.61
CA LEU A 230 10.24 -7.28 -3.97
C LEU A 230 10.01 -8.77 -4.30
N VAL A 231 11.08 -9.49 -4.62
CA VAL A 231 11.04 -10.95 -4.71
C VAL A 231 11.12 -11.51 -3.29
N LEU A 232 10.01 -11.41 -2.55
CA LEU A 232 9.76 -12.45 -1.54
C LEU A 232 9.86 -13.78 -2.28
N ASN A 233 10.57 -14.72 -1.68
CA ASN A 233 10.97 -16.02 -2.22
C ASN A 233 9.76 -16.97 -2.47
N GLU A 234 8.59 -16.42 -2.80
CA GLU A 234 7.34 -17.13 -3.07
C GLU A 234 7.24 -17.42 -4.56
N THR A 235 8.05 -18.38 -5.00
CA THR A 235 8.03 -18.97 -6.35
C THR A 235 6.79 -19.83 -6.64
N VAL A 236 5.73 -19.72 -5.85
CA VAL A 236 4.55 -20.59 -5.97
C VAL A 236 3.35 -19.73 -6.32
N ALA A 237 2.97 -19.76 -7.60
CA ALA A 237 1.65 -19.31 -8.03
C ALA A 237 0.59 -19.86 -7.06
N SER A 238 -0.38 -19.05 -6.63
CA SER A 238 -1.45 -19.50 -5.75
C SER A 238 -2.05 -20.81 -6.31
N PRO A 239 -2.07 -21.90 -5.51
CA PRO A 239 -2.44 -23.21 -6.02
C PRO A 239 -3.87 -23.18 -6.52
N ARG A 240 -4.18 -23.94 -7.58
CA ARG A 240 -5.56 -23.97 -8.09
C ARG A 240 -6.52 -24.58 -7.07
N LEU A 241 -7.66 -23.92 -6.85
CA LEU A 241 -8.69 -24.41 -5.91
C LEU A 241 -9.67 -25.35 -6.62
N ILE A 242 -9.20 -26.56 -6.95
CA ILE A 242 -9.98 -27.59 -7.67
C ILE A 242 -10.24 -28.85 -6.85
N ASN A 243 -9.63 -28.95 -5.66
CA ASN A 243 -9.77 -30.09 -4.75
C ASN A 243 -9.41 -29.69 -3.30
N VAL A 244 -9.57 -30.64 -2.37
CA VAL A 244 -9.33 -30.45 -0.93
C VAL A 244 -7.85 -30.15 -0.64
N GLU A 245 -6.91 -30.74 -1.39
CA GLU A 245 -5.48 -30.47 -1.27
C GLU A 245 -5.15 -29.02 -1.66
N GLY A 246 -5.77 -28.50 -2.71
CA GLY A 246 -5.71 -27.09 -3.10
C GLY A 246 -6.23 -26.19 -1.99
N TRP A 247 -7.37 -26.54 -1.39
CA TRP A 247 -7.91 -25.79 -0.25
C TRP A 247 -6.99 -25.79 0.97
N LYS A 248 -6.37 -26.93 1.30
CA LYS A 248 -5.38 -27.00 2.39
C LYS A 248 -4.25 -26.01 2.17
N LYS A 249 -3.67 -26.00 0.96
CA LYS A 249 -2.61 -25.04 0.63
C LYS A 249 -3.08 -23.59 0.73
N TRP A 250 -4.28 -23.27 0.23
CA TRP A 250 -4.86 -21.92 0.36
C TRP A 250 -4.90 -21.46 1.81
N LYS A 251 -5.32 -22.32 2.74
CA LYS A 251 -5.31 -22.00 4.17
C LYS A 251 -3.89 -21.79 4.73
N ASP A 252 -2.93 -22.60 4.30
CA ASP A 252 -1.56 -22.56 4.81
C ASP A 252 -0.76 -21.33 4.31
N VAL A 253 -0.97 -20.91 3.06
CA VAL A 253 -0.15 -19.86 2.42
C VAL A 253 -0.86 -18.53 2.20
N GLY A 254 -2.20 -18.49 2.15
CA GLY A 254 -2.94 -17.28 1.81
C GLY A 254 -4.01 -16.97 2.84
N VAL A 255 -5.13 -17.68 2.78
CA VAL A 255 -6.36 -17.23 3.42
C VAL A 255 -6.46 -17.52 4.92
N GLY A 256 -5.67 -18.48 5.42
CA GLY A 256 -5.68 -18.85 6.84
C GLY A 256 -4.68 -18.06 7.69
N LYS A 257 -3.77 -17.30 7.07
CA LYS A 257 -2.85 -16.41 7.79
C LYS A 257 -3.47 -15.02 7.88
N LEU A 258 -3.93 -14.65 9.06
CA LEU A 258 -4.29 -13.27 9.34
C LEU A 258 -3.03 -12.46 9.58
N HIS A 259 -2.74 -11.54 8.66
CA HIS A 259 -1.71 -10.52 8.84
C HIS A 259 -2.06 -9.57 10.00
N ASN A 260 -1.11 -8.71 10.39
CA ASN A 260 -1.32 -7.82 11.52
C ASN A 260 -2.45 -6.80 11.25
N HIS A 261 -3.65 -7.15 11.69
CA HIS A 261 -4.87 -6.37 11.52
C HIS A 261 -4.87 -5.03 12.28
N LYS A 262 -3.92 -4.81 13.20
CA LYS A 262 -3.78 -3.53 13.92
C LYS A 262 -3.26 -2.42 13.00
N ASP A 263 -2.33 -2.73 12.10
CA ASP A 263 -1.78 -1.75 11.15
C ASP A 263 -2.89 -1.28 10.19
N ALA A 264 -3.67 -2.23 9.65
CA ALA A 264 -4.84 -1.94 8.83
C ALA A 264 -5.88 -1.09 9.60
N ALA A 265 -6.12 -1.40 10.86
CA ALA A 265 -7.04 -0.62 11.70
C ALA A 265 -6.56 0.80 11.94
N LEU A 266 -5.26 1.01 12.19
CA LEU A 266 -4.64 2.32 12.34
C LEU A 266 -4.80 3.15 11.06
N PHE A 267 -4.45 2.54 9.92
CA PHE A 267 -4.60 3.18 8.62
C PHE A 267 -6.04 3.61 8.34
N LEU A 268 -6.99 2.69 8.48
CA LEU A 268 -8.40 2.98 8.26
C LEU A 268 -8.92 4.03 9.24
N TYR A 269 -8.45 4.05 10.49
CA TYR A 269 -8.85 5.07 11.46
C TYR A 269 -8.46 6.47 10.98
N CYS A 270 -7.18 6.67 10.64
CA CYS A 270 -6.66 7.95 10.21
C CYS A 270 -7.22 8.40 8.84
N ALA A 271 -7.42 7.46 7.91
CA ALA A 271 -8.01 7.76 6.61
C ALA A 271 -9.46 8.25 6.73
N LEU A 272 -10.23 7.63 7.63
CA LEU A 272 -11.65 7.91 7.83
C LEU A 272 -11.92 9.03 8.84
N HIS A 273 -10.92 9.49 9.60
CA HIS A 273 -11.02 10.65 10.48
C HIS A 273 -9.90 11.66 10.16
N PRO A 274 -10.02 12.39 9.03
CA PRO A 274 -9.12 13.50 8.76
C PRO A 274 -9.09 14.47 9.95
N PRO A 275 -7.93 15.06 10.28
CA PRO A 275 -7.95 16.28 11.08
C PRO A 275 -8.85 17.30 10.38
N HIS A 276 -9.68 17.99 11.15
CA HIS A 276 -10.53 19.05 10.61
C HIS A 276 -9.60 20.17 10.09
N ASN A 277 -9.60 20.37 8.77
CA ASN A 277 -9.01 21.57 8.16
C ASN A 277 -9.79 22.82 8.58
#